data_AF-A0A2W2K4V1-F1
#
_entry.id   AF-A0A2W2K4V1-F1
#
_cell.length_a   1.000
_cell.length_b   1.000
_cell.length_c   1.000
_cell.angle_alpha   90.00
_cell.angle_beta   90.00
_cell.angle_gamma   90.00
#
_symmetry.space_group_name_H-M   'P 1'
#
loop_
_entity.id
_entity.type
_entity.pdbx_description
1 polymer ?
#
loop_
_entity_poly.entity_id
_entity_poly.type
_entity_poly.pdbx_seq_one_letter_code
_entity_poly.pdbx_strand_id
1 'polypeptide(L)'
;MTRRQLSELIDTLIPEMEVQREQVLRTRRGHERLAAPGAGAKAKLTSADRVLATVLHLRKLAPMGLLGQLFDTTAMTISRAAKDVRPLLEAHGVHLPASTARFHTREDVARFLDPDKTKIKPTC
;
A
#
# COMPACT_ATOMS: atom_id res chain seq x y z
N MET A 1 14.22 3.11 3.47
CA MET A 1 12.96 3.16 4.23
C MET A 1 12.93 2.00 5.19
N THR A 2 12.95 2.27 6.49
CA THR A 2 12.88 1.25 7.55
C THR A 2 11.42 0.88 7.83
N ARG A 3 11.19 -0.23 8.56
CA ARG A 3 9.84 -0.61 9.00
C ARG A 3 9.19 0.48 9.84
N ARG A 4 9.96 1.16 10.70
CA ARG A 4 9.45 2.25 11.54
C ARG A 4 9.00 3.45 10.71
N GLN A 5 9.83 3.86 9.74
CA GLN A 5 9.48 4.93 8.80
C GLN A 5 8.22 4.60 7.99
N LEU A 6 8.02 3.31 7.64
CA LEU A 6 6.78 2.87 6.98
C LEU A 6 5.57 3.00 7.89
N SER A 7 5.67 2.56 9.15
CA SER A 7 4.57 2.67 10.11
C SER A 7 4.19 4.14 10.36
N GLU A 8 5.18 4.99 10.63
CA GLU A 8 4.96 6.44 10.82
C GLU A 8 4.27 7.07 9.60
N LEU A 9 4.70 6.70 8.38
CA LEU A 9 4.09 7.17 7.15
C LEU A 9 2.64 6.68 6.99
N ILE A 10 2.36 5.42 7.31
CA ILE A 10 1.01 4.86 7.27
C ILE A 10 0.10 5.62 8.23
N ASP A 11 0.53 5.83 9.47
CA ASP A 11 -0.25 6.53 10.49
C ASP A 11 -0.54 7.98 10.09
N THR A 12 0.42 8.64 9.43
CA THR A 12 0.24 9.99 8.89
C THR A 12 -0.76 10.03 7.73
N LEU A 13 -0.69 9.06 6.81
CA LEU A 13 -1.50 9.07 5.58
C LEU A 13 -2.94 8.59 5.78
N ILE A 14 -3.20 7.71 6.74
CA ILE A 14 -4.54 7.17 7.00
C ILE A 14 -5.63 8.27 7.11
N PRO A 15 -5.49 9.30 7.97
CA PRO A 15 -6.52 10.33 8.10
C PRO A 15 -6.73 11.12 6.80
N GLU A 16 -5.66 11.44 6.07
CA GLU A 16 -5.75 12.15 4.79
C GLU A 16 -6.45 11.31 3.72
N MET A 17 -6.19 10.00 3.69
CA MET A 17 -6.88 9.07 2.80
C MET A 17 -8.38 8.98 3.11
N GLU A 18 -8.77 9.05 4.38
CA GLU A 18 -10.19 9.07 4.76
C GLU A 18 -10.88 10.35 4.29
N VAL A 19 -10.23 11.50 4.45
CA VAL A 19 -10.72 12.80 3.94
C VAL A 19 -10.85 12.77 2.41
N GLN A 20 -9.83 12.30 1.70
CA GLN A 20 -9.85 12.19 0.23
C GLN A 20 -10.97 11.26 -0.23
N ARG A 21 -11.15 10.11 0.44
CA ARG A 21 -12.23 9.16 0.14
C ARG A 21 -13.60 9.82 0.32
N GLU A 22 -13.80 10.51 1.45
CA GLU A 22 -15.07 11.16 1.73
C GLU A 22 -15.35 12.29 0.74
N GLN A 23 -14.34 13.07 0.35
CA GLN A 23 -14.46 14.09 -0.69
C GLN A 23 -14.90 13.50 -2.03
N VAL A 24 -14.28 12.40 -2.47
CA VAL A 24 -14.67 11.70 -3.71
C VAL A 24 -16.10 11.20 -3.63
N LEU A 25 -16.50 10.62 -2.50
CA LEU A 25 -17.85 10.13 -2.31
C LEU A 25 -18.87 11.27 -2.25
N ARG A 26 -18.55 12.38 -1.58
CA ARG A 26 -19.38 13.58 -1.53
C ARG A 26 -19.60 14.14 -2.93
N THR A 27 -18.54 14.27 -3.73
CA THR A 27 -18.65 14.71 -5.13
C THR A 27 -19.55 13.79 -5.96
N ARG A 28 -19.48 12.47 -5.75
CA ARG A 28 -20.34 11.51 -6.44
C ARG A 28 -21.80 11.54 -5.97
N ARG A 29 -22.03 11.74 -4.67
CA ARG A 29 -23.37 11.81 -4.07
C ARG A 29 -24.05 13.15 -4.32
N GLY A 30 -23.29 14.24 -4.45
CA GLY A 30 -23.80 15.61 -4.58
C GLY A 30 -24.27 16.24 -3.27
N HIS A 31 -24.19 15.53 -2.14
CA HIS A 31 -24.61 16.02 -0.83
C HIS A 31 -23.70 15.48 0.29
N GLU A 32 -23.86 16.08 1.48
CA GLU A 32 -23.11 15.71 2.69
C GLU A 32 -23.48 14.31 3.21
N ARG A 33 -22.58 13.71 3.99
CA ARG A 33 -22.79 12.37 4.54
C ARG A 33 -23.99 12.33 5.49
N LEU A 34 -24.90 11.38 5.26
CA LEU A 34 -26.07 11.16 6.14
C LEU A 34 -25.90 9.98 7.10
N ALA A 35 -24.98 9.06 6.81
CA ALA A 35 -24.68 7.91 7.66
C ALA A 35 -23.49 8.17 8.59
N ALA A 36 -23.39 7.41 9.69
CA ALA A 36 -22.21 7.44 10.55
C ALA A 36 -20.94 6.97 9.80
N PRO A 37 -19.73 7.41 10.21
CA PRO A 37 -18.48 6.86 9.69
C PRO A 37 -18.48 5.33 9.83
N GLY A 38 -18.00 4.62 8.82
CA GLY A 38 -17.85 3.16 8.88
C GLY A 38 -19.13 2.34 8.63
N ALA A 39 -20.28 2.96 8.38
CA ALA A 39 -21.55 2.25 8.11
C ALA A 39 -21.61 1.52 6.75
N GLY A 40 -20.56 1.59 5.93
CA GLY A 40 -20.49 0.96 4.60
C GLY A 40 -19.70 -0.36 4.58
N ALA A 41 -19.77 -1.05 3.44
CA ALA A 41 -18.97 -2.26 3.23
C ALA A 41 -17.48 -2.00 3.45
N LYS A 42 -16.82 -2.91 4.16
CA LYS A 42 -15.37 -2.85 4.38
C LYS A 42 -14.65 -3.00 3.05
N ALA A 43 -13.63 -2.17 2.85
CA ALA A 43 -12.79 -2.29 1.66
C ALA A 43 -12.02 -3.60 1.69
N LYS A 44 -11.88 -4.27 0.53
CA LYS A 44 -11.05 -5.47 0.39
C LYS A 44 -9.58 -5.23 0.74
N LEU A 45 -9.13 -3.98 0.62
CA LEU A 45 -7.77 -3.56 0.93
C LEU A 45 -7.83 -2.45 1.98
N THR A 46 -7.19 -2.68 3.13
CA THR A 46 -7.12 -1.71 4.22
C THR A 46 -6.33 -0.47 3.79
N SER A 47 -6.47 0.64 4.52
CA SER A 47 -5.71 1.87 4.22
C SER A 47 -4.19 1.62 4.33
N ALA A 48 -3.75 0.88 5.33
CA ALA A 48 -2.36 0.47 5.50
C ALA A 48 -1.87 -0.38 4.31
N ASP A 49 -2.65 -1.36 3.87
CA ASP A 49 -2.28 -2.22 2.75
C ASP A 49 -2.24 -1.46 1.43
N ARG A 50 -3.11 -0.46 1.24
CA ARG A 50 -3.05 0.43 0.07
C ARG A 50 -1.74 1.21 0.03
N VAL A 51 -1.29 1.74 1.18
CA VAL A 51 0.00 2.43 1.28
C VAL A 51 1.14 1.46 0.99
N LEU A 52 1.15 0.29 1.67
CA LEU A 52 2.17 -0.72 1.46
C LEU A 52 2.26 -1.18 0.00
N ALA A 53 1.13 -1.55 -0.61
CA ALA A 53 1.08 -1.97 -2.00
C ALA A 53 1.57 -0.89 -2.97
N THR A 54 1.23 0.37 -2.69
CA THR A 54 1.67 1.52 -3.49
C THR A 54 3.19 1.72 -3.37
N VAL A 55 3.73 1.67 -2.15
CA VAL A 55 5.17 1.77 -1.89
C VAL A 55 5.92 0.66 -2.62
N LEU A 56 5.45 -0.60 -2.54
CA LEU A 56 6.05 -1.73 -3.23
C LEU A 56 6.02 -1.56 -4.75
N HIS A 57 4.91 -1.08 -5.29
CA HIS A 57 4.74 -0.79 -6.70
C HIS A 57 5.70 0.32 -7.19
N LEU A 58 5.75 1.46 -6.49
CA LEU A 58 6.62 2.59 -6.83
C LEU A 58 8.10 2.23 -6.75
N ARG A 59 8.47 1.34 -5.81
CA ARG A 59 9.82 0.78 -5.72
C ARG A 59 10.14 -0.26 -6.78
N LYS A 60 9.22 -0.57 -7.69
CA LYS A 60 9.38 -1.55 -8.78
C LYS A 60 9.73 -2.97 -8.29
N LEU A 61 9.24 -3.34 -7.09
CA LEU A 61 9.52 -4.65 -6.49
C LEU A 61 8.75 -5.79 -7.16
N ALA A 62 7.52 -5.52 -7.61
CA ALA A 62 6.64 -6.53 -8.19
C ALA A 62 5.66 -5.90 -9.19
N PRO A 63 5.23 -6.64 -10.22
CA PRO A 63 4.14 -6.19 -11.09
C PRO A 63 2.83 -6.11 -10.30
N MET A 64 1.90 -5.25 -10.75
CA MET A 64 0.59 -5.08 -10.08
C MET A 64 -0.21 -6.39 -10.00
N GLY A 65 -0.03 -7.30 -10.96
CA GLY A 65 -0.65 -8.64 -10.92
C GLY A 65 -0.19 -9.47 -9.72
N LEU A 66 1.12 -9.51 -9.47
CA LEU A 66 1.69 -10.21 -8.32
C LEU A 66 1.28 -9.53 -7.01
N LEU A 67 1.33 -8.20 -6.94
CA LEU A 67 0.83 -7.47 -5.76
C LEU A 67 -0.65 -7.78 -5.51
N GLY A 68 -1.47 -7.80 -6.55
CA GLY A 68 -2.88 -8.18 -6.44
C GLY A 68 -3.02 -9.56 -5.79
N GLN A 69 -2.29 -10.54 -6.30
CA GLN A 69 -2.28 -11.87 -5.73
C GLN A 69 -1.80 -11.90 -4.26
N LEU A 70 -0.76 -11.15 -3.88
CA LEU A 70 -0.24 -11.15 -2.50
C LEU A 70 -1.22 -10.53 -1.49
N PHE A 71 -2.04 -9.56 -1.93
CA PHE A 71 -3.04 -8.89 -1.11
C PHE A 71 -4.46 -9.46 -1.30
N ASP A 72 -4.59 -10.67 -1.85
CA ASP A 72 -5.87 -11.32 -2.17
C ASP A 72 -6.87 -10.40 -2.92
N THR A 73 -6.34 -9.70 -3.91
CA THR A 73 -7.06 -8.70 -4.68
C THR A 73 -6.67 -8.72 -6.16
N THR A 74 -7.13 -7.74 -6.93
CA THR A 74 -6.86 -7.64 -8.38
C THR A 74 -5.77 -6.61 -8.67
N ALA A 75 -5.07 -6.77 -9.80
CA ALA A 75 -4.15 -5.75 -10.31
C ALA A 75 -4.82 -4.37 -10.44
N MET A 76 -6.10 -4.34 -10.81
CA MET A 76 -6.88 -3.12 -10.91
C MET A 76 -7.13 -2.47 -9.53
N THR A 77 -7.34 -3.25 -8.48
CA THR A 77 -7.42 -2.73 -7.11
C THR A 77 -6.10 -2.08 -6.71
N ILE A 78 -4.97 -2.71 -7.00
CA ILE A 78 -3.63 -2.16 -6.72
C ILE A 78 -3.38 -0.87 -7.52
N SER A 79 -3.74 -0.85 -8.81
CA SER A 79 -3.63 0.35 -9.65
C SER A 79 -4.43 1.53 -9.09
N ARG A 80 -5.67 1.28 -8.63
CA ARG A 80 -6.50 2.30 -7.99
C ARG A 80 -5.91 2.77 -6.67
N ALA A 81 -5.40 1.85 -5.84
CA ALA A 81 -4.72 2.20 -4.60
C ALA A 81 -3.50 3.11 -4.87
N ALA A 82 -2.69 2.77 -5.87
CA ALA A 82 -1.55 3.59 -6.27
C ALA A 82 -1.97 4.98 -6.75
N LYS A 83 -3.06 5.07 -7.53
CA LYS A 83 -3.60 6.37 -7.98
C LYS A 83 -4.08 7.22 -6.80
N ASP A 84 -4.69 6.61 -5.79
CA ASP A 84 -5.20 7.31 -4.62
C ASP A 84 -4.08 7.79 -3.69
N VAL A 85 -3.05 6.96 -3.47
CA VAL A 85 -1.98 7.18 -2.48
C VAL A 85 -0.81 8.00 -3.03
N ARG A 86 -0.50 7.88 -4.33
CA ARG A 86 0.65 8.58 -4.94
C ARG A 86 0.64 10.11 -4.74
N PRO A 87 -0.49 10.83 -4.90
CA PRO A 87 -0.54 12.26 -4.64
C PRO A 87 -0.22 12.62 -3.18
N LEU A 88 -0.64 11.77 -2.24
CA LEU A 88 -0.34 11.99 -0.82
C LEU A 88 1.15 11.77 -0.54
N LEU A 89 1.75 10.72 -1.09
CA LEU A 89 3.19 10.50 -0.99
C LEU A 89 4.00 11.67 -1.56
N GLU A 90 3.56 12.22 -2.69
CA GLU A 90 4.18 13.41 -3.31
C GLU A 90 4.03 14.65 -2.41
N ALA A 91 2.85 14.88 -1.82
CA ALA A 91 2.61 15.98 -0.89
C ALA A 91 3.49 15.90 0.37
N HIS A 92 3.77 14.68 0.85
CA HIS A 92 4.69 14.42 1.97
C HIS A 92 6.17 14.37 1.56
N GLY A 93 6.49 14.66 0.29
CA GLY A 93 7.88 14.66 -0.21
C GLY A 93 8.54 13.28 -0.17
N VAL A 94 7.77 12.20 -0.17
CA VAL A 94 8.28 10.83 -0.05
C VAL A 94 8.85 10.35 -1.38
N HIS A 95 10.17 10.28 -1.46
CA HIS A 95 10.89 9.78 -2.63
C HIS A 95 11.31 8.32 -2.40
N LEU A 96 10.75 7.42 -3.21
CA LEU A 96 11.00 5.99 -3.10
C LEU A 96 11.95 5.52 -4.20
N PRO A 97 13.24 5.28 -3.90
CA PRO A 97 14.17 4.74 -4.90
C PRO A 97 13.76 3.32 -5.29
N ALA A 98 14.04 2.98 -6.55
CA ALA A 98 13.83 1.63 -7.06
C ALA A 98 14.58 0.62 -6.20
N SER A 99 13.95 -0.51 -5.94
CA SER A 99 14.56 -1.63 -5.24
C SER A 99 15.48 -2.41 -6.18
N THR A 100 16.57 -2.95 -5.63
CA THR A 100 17.42 -3.92 -6.31
C THR A 100 16.71 -5.27 -6.46
N ALA A 101 15.87 -5.64 -5.49
CA ALA A 101 15.05 -6.85 -5.55
C ALA A 101 13.84 -6.66 -6.48
N ARG A 102 13.55 -7.68 -7.30
CA ARG A 102 12.39 -7.75 -8.20
C ARG A 102 11.82 -9.16 -8.17
N PHE A 103 10.51 -9.28 -8.04
CA PHE A 103 9.78 -10.54 -7.95
C PHE A 103 8.74 -10.60 -9.06
N HIS A 104 8.67 -11.73 -9.75
CA HIS A 104 7.71 -11.96 -10.83
C HIS A 104 6.62 -12.95 -10.43
N THR A 105 6.93 -13.87 -9.51
CA THR A 105 5.96 -14.85 -9.00
C THR A 105 5.90 -14.90 -7.47
N ARG A 106 4.89 -15.60 -6.92
CA ARG A 106 4.78 -15.84 -5.47
C ARG A 106 5.93 -16.71 -4.96
N GLU A 107 6.39 -17.66 -5.78
CA GLU A 107 7.50 -18.55 -5.47
C GLU A 107 8.82 -17.77 -5.35
N ASP A 108 9.04 -16.74 -6.17
CA ASP A 108 10.21 -15.85 -6.04
C ASP A 108 10.22 -15.14 -4.68
N VAL A 109 9.05 -14.65 -4.26
CA VAL A 109 8.88 -14.01 -2.95
C VAL A 109 9.13 -15.03 -1.84
N ALA A 110 8.54 -16.22 -1.92
CA ALA A 110 8.75 -17.29 -0.94
C ALA A 110 10.23 -17.68 -0.81
N ARG A 111 10.93 -17.86 -1.94
CA ARG A 111 12.36 -18.17 -1.97
C ARG A 111 13.22 -17.05 -1.39
N PHE A 112 12.81 -15.80 -1.57
CA PHE A 112 13.51 -14.65 -1.00
C PHE A 112 13.30 -14.51 0.50
N LEU A 113 12.10 -14.84 0.97
CA LEU A 113 11.73 -14.79 2.39
C LEU A 113 12.20 -16.02 3.18
N ASP A 114 12.80 -17.02 2.51
CA ASP A 114 13.25 -18.26 3.12
C ASP A 114 14.09 -17.96 4.38
N PRO A 115 13.54 -18.25 5.59
CA PRO A 115 14.13 -17.83 6.84
C PRO A 115 15.47 -18.49 7.11
N ASP A 116 15.78 -19.63 6.50
CA ASP A 116 17.07 -20.30 6.69
C ASP A 116 18.24 -19.57 6.01
N LYS A 117 17.97 -18.71 5.02
CA LYS A 117 18.99 -17.81 4.43
C LYS A 117 19.16 -16.49 5.17
N THR A 118 18.21 -16.12 6.04
CA THR A 118 18.23 -14.85 6.78
C THR A 118 18.80 -14.97 8.20
N LYS A 119 19.36 -16.13 8.57
CA LYS A 119 20.21 -16.28 9.76
C LYS A 119 21.45 -15.40 9.61
N ILE A 120 21.33 -14.13 9.98
CA ILE A 120 22.46 -13.25 10.28
C ILE A 120 23.24 -13.99 11.37
N LYS A 121 24.44 -14.47 11.05
CA LYS A 121 25.33 -15.07 12.04
C LYS A 121 25.46 -14.07 13.20
N PRO A 122 25.24 -14.48 14.46
CA PRO A 122 25.61 -13.63 15.58
C PRO A 122 27.13 -13.56 15.55
N THR A 123 27.68 -12.39 15.22
CA THR A 123 29.10 -12.14 15.41
C THR A 123 29.33 -12.08 16.92
N CYS A 124 29.99 -13.12 17.44
CA CYS A 124 30.62 -13.10 18.76
C CYS A 124 31.78 -12.12 18.80
#